data_AF-A0A8T7BF97-F1
#
_entry.id   AF-A0A8T7BF97-F1
#
_cell.length_a   1.000
_cell.length_b   1.000
_cell.length_c   1.000
_cell.angle_alpha   90.00
_cell.angle_beta   90.00
_cell.angle_gamma   90.00
#
_symmetry.space_group_name_H-M   'P 1'
#
loop_
_entity.id
_entity.type
_entity.pdbx_description
1 polymer ?
#
loop_
_entity_poly.entity_id
_entity_poly.type
_entity_poly.pdbx_seq_one_letter_code
_entity_poly.pdbx_strand_id
1 'polypeptide(L)' 'TDPTVPVKRIIKQAPGVAISTFNSELKNQGFTKLVKRDDGVYENVTAVDGEKRFMKSGDKDSVPHIHKKVED' A
#
# COMPACT_ATOMS: atom_id res chain seq x y z
N THR A 1 -22.16 45.91 16.37
CA THR A 1 -22.28 44.48 16.02
C THR A 1 -22.86 43.76 17.21
N ASP A 2 -24.04 43.17 17.07
CA ASP A 2 -24.71 42.47 18.19
C ASP A 2 -23.94 41.17 18.52
N PRO A 3 -23.45 40.99 19.76
CA PRO A 3 -22.65 39.82 20.14
C PRO A 3 -23.45 38.51 20.21
N THR A 4 -24.77 38.57 20.07
CA THR A 4 -25.65 37.38 20.15
C THR A 4 -25.90 36.72 18.80
N VAL A 5 -25.44 37.33 17.71
CA VAL A 5 -25.68 36.82 16.35
C VAL A 5 -24.77 35.62 16.07
N PRO A 6 -25.30 34.45 15.67
CA PRO A 6 -24.50 33.26 15.46
C PRO A 6 -23.55 33.41 14.26
N VAL A 7 -22.25 33.19 14.50
CA VAL A 7 -21.20 33.23 13.47
C VAL A 7 -21.11 31.88 12.76
N LYS A 8 -21.09 31.88 11.42
CA LYS A 8 -20.94 30.68 10.59
C LYS A 8 -19.57 30.65 9.91
N ARG A 9 -18.84 29.53 10.04
CA ARG A 9 -17.60 29.27 9.29
C ARG A 9 -17.95 28.58 7.96
N ILE A 10 -17.58 29.18 6.84
CA ILE A 10 -17.74 28.60 5.51
C ILE A 10 -16.49 27.77 5.18
N ILE A 11 -16.61 26.46 5.09
CA ILE A 11 -15.53 25.56 4.65
C ILE A 11 -15.69 25.40 3.13
N LYS A 12 -14.78 25.99 2.36
CA LYS A 12 -14.83 25.99 0.87
C LYS A 12 -14.15 24.77 0.23
N GLN A 13 -13.32 24.04 0.97
CA GLN A 13 -12.59 22.88 0.48
C GLN A 13 -13.26 21.59 0.94
N ALA A 14 -13.25 20.58 0.06
CA ALA A 14 -13.68 19.25 0.43
C ALA A 14 -12.80 18.72 1.58
N PRO A 15 -13.38 18.07 2.59
CA PRO A 15 -12.59 17.41 3.63
C PRO A 15 -11.69 16.35 2.99
N GLY A 16 -10.41 16.33 3.37
CA GLY A 16 -9.49 15.28 2.93
C GLY A 16 -9.93 13.94 3.50
N VAL A 17 -10.07 12.94 2.63
CA VAL A 17 -10.37 11.56 3.03
C VAL A 17 -9.06 10.77 3.02
N ALA A 18 -8.68 10.22 4.17
CA ALA A 18 -7.57 9.27 4.25
C ALA A 18 -8.15 7.85 4.16
N ILE A 19 -7.91 7.18 3.03
CA ILE A 19 -8.30 5.78 2.83
C ILE A 19 -7.09 4.90 3.17
N SER A 20 -7.25 4.00 4.14
CA SER A 20 -6.23 2.99 4.44
C SER A 20 -6.27 1.89 3.39
N THR A 21 -5.21 1.74 2.60
CA THR A 21 -5.07 0.62 1.67
C THR A 21 -4.61 -0.63 2.40
N PHE A 22 -5.39 -1.71 2.28
CA PHE A 22 -5.05 -2.99 2.90
C PHE A 22 -4.11 -3.82 2.02
N ASN A 23 -3.34 -4.72 2.64
CA ASN A 23 -2.47 -5.63 1.87
C ASN A 23 -3.28 -6.54 0.92
N SER A 24 -4.49 -6.94 1.31
CA SER A 24 -5.40 -7.71 0.45
C SER A 24 -5.81 -6.93 -0.80
N GLU A 25 -6.04 -5.63 -0.67
CA GLU A 25 -6.39 -4.77 -1.80
C GLU A 25 -5.22 -4.65 -2.79
N LEU A 26 -4.00 -4.41 -2.27
CA LEU A 26 -2.79 -4.39 -3.10
C LEU A 26 -2.56 -5.73 -3.79
N LYS A 27 -2.76 -6.85 -3.09
CA LYS A 27 -2.65 -8.20 -3.65
C LYS A 27 -3.65 -8.40 -4.80
N ASN A 28 -4.91 -7.98 -4.60
CA ASN A 28 -5.97 -8.12 -5.61
C ASN A 28 -5.73 -7.24 -6.83
N GLN A 29 -5.09 -6.08 -6.66
CA GLN A 29 -4.69 -5.19 -7.75
C GLN A 29 -3.43 -5.65 -8.48
N GLY A 30 -2.83 -6.78 -8.09
CA GLY A 30 -1.60 -7.30 -8.71
C GLY A 30 -0.32 -6.65 -8.19
N PHE A 31 -0.38 -5.80 -7.16
CA PHE A 31 0.82 -5.23 -6.57
C PHE A 31 1.54 -6.22 -5.66
N THR A 32 2.87 -6.11 -5.64
CA THR A 32 3.72 -6.81 -4.67
C THR A 32 4.23 -5.82 -3.63
N LYS A 33 3.92 -6.06 -2.36
CA LYS A 33 4.39 -5.26 -1.23
C LYS A 33 5.46 -6.00 -0.46
N LEU A 34 6.67 -5.45 -0.48
CA LEU A 34 7.82 -5.95 0.25
C LEU A 34 8.07 -5.10 1.49
N VAL A 35 8.05 -5.72 2.67
CA VAL A 35 8.36 -5.08 3.95
C VAL A 35 9.75 -5.51 4.39
N LYS A 36 10.66 -4.56 4.59
CA LYS A 36 12.01 -4.86 5.07
C LYS A 36 11.94 -5.53 6.45
N ARG A 37 12.65 -6.66 6.61
CA ARG A 37 12.77 -7.41 7.88
C ARG A 37 14.19 -7.36 8.42
N ASP A 38 15.16 -7.46 7.53
CA ASP A 38 16.59 -7.35 7.84
C ASP A 38 17.32 -6.75 6.62
N ASP A 39 18.64 -6.60 6.71
CA ASP A 39 19.45 -6.19 5.58
C ASP A 39 19.40 -7.23 4.45
N GLY A 40 19.00 -6.77 3.27
CA GLY A 40 18.76 -7.63 2.12
C GLY A 40 17.61 -8.63 2.26
N VAL A 41 16.81 -8.61 3.34
CA VAL A 41 15.67 -9.53 3.55
C VAL A 41 14.36 -8.78 3.65
N TYR A 42 13.41 -9.16 2.79
CA TYR A 42 12.10 -8.53 2.68
C TYR A 42 11.00 -9.58 2.75
N GLU A 43 9.92 -9.29 3.48
CA GLU A 43 8.72 -10.12 3.49
C GLU A 43 7.71 -9.63 2.44
N ASN A 44 7.28 -10.53 1.57
CA ASN A 44 6.18 -10.32 0.66
C ASN A 44 4.84 -10.52 1.40
N VAL A 45 4.25 -9.42 1.87
CA VAL A 45 2.96 -9.45 2.60
C VAL A 45 1.75 -9.63 1.68
N THR A 46 2.01 -9.75 0.37
CA THR A 46 1.03 -9.95 -0.71
C THR A 46 1.29 -11.25 -1.49
N ALA A 47 2.09 -12.16 -0.93
CA ALA A 47 2.48 -13.39 -1.62
C ALA A 47 1.26 -14.17 -2.13
N VAL A 48 1.34 -14.60 -3.39
CA VAL A 48 0.40 -15.54 -4.02
C VAL A 48 1.00 -16.93 -4.05
N ASP A 49 0.18 -17.93 -4.37
CA ASP A 49 0.63 -19.32 -4.40
C ASP A 49 1.81 -19.50 -5.35
N GLY A 50 2.83 -20.21 -4.86
CA GLY A 50 4.09 -20.42 -5.57
C GLY A 50 5.13 -19.31 -5.40
N GLU A 51 4.81 -18.18 -4.78
CA GLU A 51 5.83 -17.17 -4.40
C GLU A 51 6.41 -17.47 -3.00
N LYS A 52 7.71 -17.18 -2.82
CA LYS A 52 8.32 -17.24 -1.49
C LYS A 52 7.81 -16.07 -0.63
N ARG A 53 7.55 -16.35 0.66
CA ARG A 53 7.19 -15.32 1.65
C ARG A 53 8.31 -14.31 1.89
N PHE A 54 9.56 -14.73 1.75
CA PHE A 54 10.72 -13.88 1.94
C PHE A 54 11.53 -13.78 0.65
N MET A 55 11.79 -12.55 0.24
CA MET A 55 12.72 -12.19 -0.82
C MET A 55 14.07 -11.84 -0.19
N LYS A 56 15.15 -12.44 -0.72
CA LYS A 56 16.53 -12.15 -0.32
C LYS A 56 17.27 -11.50 -1.49
N SER A 57 18.01 -10.46 -1.19
CA SER A 57 18.89 -9.82 -2.18
C SER A 57 19.91 -10.84 -2.70
N GLY A 58 20.07 -10.92 -4.02
CA GLY A 58 20.96 -11.88 -4.69
C GLY A 58 20.37 -13.28 -4.96
N ASP A 59 19.27 -13.67 -4.30
CA ASP A 59 18.56 -14.94 -4.59
C ASP A 59 17.44 -14.68 -5.60
N LYS A 60 17.73 -14.97 -6.88
CA LYS A 60 16.76 -14.81 -7.98
C LYS A 60 15.50 -15.64 -7.80
N ASP A 61 15.59 -16.81 -7.16
CA ASP A 61 14.44 -17.69 -6.95
C ASP A 61 13.52 -17.19 -5.83
N SER A 62 13.94 -16.17 -5.08
CA SER A 62 13.13 -15.51 -4.06
C SER A 62 12.39 -14.27 -4.55
N VAL A 63 12.68 -13.83 -5.78
CA VAL A 63 12.03 -12.67 -6.40
C VAL A 63 10.57 -13.02 -6.74
N PRO A 64 9.60 -12.16 -6.41
CA PRO A 64 8.20 -12.36 -6.81
C PRO A 64 8.02 -12.51 -8.32
N HIS A 65 6.93 -13.14 -8.75
CA HIS A 65 6.67 -13.38 -10.18
C HIS A 65 6.19 -12.10 -10.89
N ILE A 66 7.07 -11.10 -11.06
CA ILE A 66 6.75 -9.79 -11.65
C ILE A 66 6.11 -9.93 -13.04
N HIS A 67 6.63 -10.87 -13.86
CA HIS A 67 6.14 -11.17 -15.20
C HIS A 67 4.67 -11.64 -15.26
N LYS A 68 4.07 -12.06 -14.13
CA LYS A 68 2.65 -12.43 -14.06
C LYS A 68 1.76 -11.29 -13.60
N LYS A 69 2.34 -10.14 -13.23
CA LYS A 69 1.68 -9.02 -12.56
C LYS A 69 1.77 -7.72 -13.36
N VAL A 70 2.78 -7.57 -14.21
CA VAL A 70 3.02 -6.37 -15.03
C VAL A 70 3.06 -6.80 -16.50
N GLU A 71 2.21 -6.18 -17.32
CA GLU A 71 2.21 -6.28 -18.79
C GLU A 71 2.77 -4.97 -19.38
N ASP A 72 3.26 -5.03 -20.61
CA ASP A 72 3.93 -3.92 -21.34
C ASP A 72 2.93 -2.91 -21.93
#